data_AF-A0A967YI59-F1
#
_entry.id   AF-A0A967YI59-F1
#
_cell.length_a   1.000
_cell.length_b   1.000
_cell.length_c   1.000
_cell.angle_alpha   90.00
_cell.angle_beta   90.00
_cell.angle_gamma   90.00
#
_symmetry.space_group_name_H-M   'P 1'
#
loop_
_entity.id
_entity.type
_entity.pdbx_description
1 polymer ?
#
loop_
_entity_poly.entity_id
_entity_poly.type
_entity_poly.pdbx_seq_one_letter_code
_entity_poly.pdbx_strand_id
1 'polypeptide(L)'
;ILIISILFIILSARLDLSDFSHLTFASLIFLAVLIFIARPVSVFVSTLRGGLNWKEKIFLSWMAPRGIVAAAIASIFALRLSETGLPQTELLVPLTFSVIV
;
A
#
# COMPACT_ATOMS: atom_id res chain seq x y z
N ILE A 1 -9.83 -18.51 -7.16
CA ILE A 1 -9.92 -18.43 -5.69
C ILE A 1 -8.73 -19.15 -5.05
N LEU A 2 -8.51 -20.44 -5.33
CA LEU A 2 -7.39 -21.24 -4.79
C LEU A 2 -6.01 -20.59 -4.96
N ILE A 3 -5.70 -20.08 -6.17
CA ILE A 3 -4.41 -19.40 -6.47
C ILE A 3 -4.24 -18.08 -5.70
N ILE A 4 -5.31 -17.30 -5.56
CA ILE A 4 -5.30 -16.02 -4.84
C ILE A 4 -5.06 -16.26 -3.34
N SER A 5 -5.71 -17.28 -2.78
CA SER A 5 -5.54 -17.68 -1.39
C SER A 5 -4.13 -18.16 -1.10
N ILE A 6 -3.56 -19.02 -1.96
CA ILE A 6 -2.18 -19.51 -1.82
C ILE A 6 -1.17 -18.37 -1.92
N LEU A 7 -1.36 -17.43 -2.85
CA LEU A 7 -0.48 -16.26 -2.99
C LEU A 7 -0.44 -15.45 -1.69
N PHE A 8 -1.61 -15.16 -1.11
CA PHE A 8 -1.70 -14.44 0.16
C PHE A 8 -1.06 -15.22 1.32
N ILE A 9 -1.27 -16.53 1.40
CA ILE A 9 -0.68 -17.38 2.45
C ILE A 9 0.85 -17.40 2.34
N ILE A 10 1.41 -17.64 1.15
CA ILE A 10 2.86 -17.70 0.94
C ILE A 10 3.51 -16.34 1.21
N LEU A 11 2.83 -15.24 0.84
CA LEU A 11 3.35 -13.90 1.01
C LEU A 11 3.32 -13.46 2.48
N SER A 12 2.24 -13.76 3.21
CA SER A 12 2.20 -13.60 4.67
C SER A 12 3.23 -14.48 5.37
N ALA A 13 3.49 -15.69 4.88
CA ALA A 13 4.53 -16.56 5.42
C ALA A 13 5.96 -16.07 5.14
N ARG A 14 6.14 -15.17 4.17
CA ARG A 14 7.41 -14.47 3.92
C ARG A 14 7.59 -13.21 4.77
N LEU A 15 6.54 -12.74 5.44
CA LEU A 15 6.65 -11.62 6.38
C LEU A 15 7.27 -12.14 7.67
N ASP A 16 8.56 -11.92 7.84
CA ASP A 16 9.24 -12.26 9.08
C ASP A 16 8.96 -11.16 10.12
N LEU A 17 8.63 -11.53 11.35
CA LEU A 17 8.44 -10.55 12.45
C LEU A 17 9.74 -9.78 12.73
N SER A 18 10.90 -10.34 12.33
CA SER A 18 12.18 -9.65 12.40
C SER A 18 12.29 -8.48 11.41
N ASP A 19 11.61 -8.50 10.26
CA ASP A 19 11.53 -7.35 9.35
C ASP A 19 10.70 -6.19 9.95
N PHE A 20 9.75 -6.50 10.84
CA PHE A 20 9.04 -5.48 11.62
C PHE A 20 9.96 -4.73 12.59
N SER A 21 11.09 -5.31 12.98
CA SER A 21 12.09 -4.57 13.77
C SER A 21 12.83 -3.50 12.95
N HIS A 22 12.89 -3.68 11.62
CA HIS A 22 13.38 -2.69 10.67
C HIS A 22 12.30 -1.71 10.20
N LEU A 23 11.01 -1.99 10.44
CA LEU A 23 9.92 -1.02 10.30
C LEU A 23 10.08 0.08 11.35
N THR A 24 10.87 1.06 10.96
CA THR A 24 11.17 2.24 11.78
C THR A 24 9.89 3.05 11.99
N PHE A 25 9.82 3.84 13.06
CA PHE A 25 8.76 4.86 13.28
C PHE A 25 8.46 5.71 12.02
N ALA A 26 9.48 5.91 11.16
CA ALA A 26 9.36 6.53 9.85
C ALA A 26 8.37 5.83 8.89
N SER A 27 8.35 4.50 8.83
CA SER A 27 7.40 3.73 8.00
C SER A 27 5.96 3.92 8.49
N LEU A 28 5.77 4.00 9.80
CA LEU A 28 4.46 4.23 10.42
C LEU A 28 3.95 5.65 10.12
N ILE A 29 4.84 6.65 10.20
CA ILE A 29 4.54 8.02 9.77
C ILE A 29 4.20 8.06 8.29
N PHE A 30 4.98 7.39 7.43
CA PHE A 30 4.73 7.33 6.00
C PHE A 30 3.33 6.77 5.69
N LEU A 31 2.95 5.69 6.39
CA LEU A 31 1.64 5.06 6.26
C LEU A 31 0.52 6.02 6.71
N ALA A 32 0.69 6.69 7.85
CA ALA A 32 -0.24 7.70 8.33
C ALA A 32 -0.40 8.86 7.34
N VAL A 33 0.69 9.37 6.78
CA VAL A 33 0.68 10.42 5.75
C VAL A 33 -0.05 9.93 4.49
N LEU A 34 0.19 8.70 4.05
CA LEU A 34 -0.50 8.12 2.90
C LEU A 34 -2.01 8.03 3.11
N ILE A 35 -2.45 7.59 4.29
CA ILE A 35 -3.88 7.42 4.60
C ILE A 35 -4.56 8.78 4.83
N PHE A 36 -3.99 9.63 5.69
CA PHE A 36 -4.65 10.85 6.15
C PHE A 36 -4.40 12.07 5.27
N ILE A 37 -3.36 12.07 4.43
CA ILE A 37 -3.01 13.22 3.58
C ILE A 37 -3.14 12.85 2.11
N ALA A 38 -2.37 11.87 1.63
CA ALA A 38 -2.32 11.59 0.20
C ALA A 38 -3.68 11.15 -0.35
N ARG A 39 -4.44 10.34 0.40
CA ARG A 39 -5.75 9.85 -0.05
C ARG A 39 -6.81 10.96 -0.12
N PRO A 40 -7.04 11.75 0.94
CA PRO A 40 -7.96 12.88 0.88
C PRO A 40 -7.56 13.85 -0.23
N VAL A 41 -6.29 14.24 -0.33
CA VAL A 41 -5.83 15.16 -1.38
C VAL A 41 -6.17 14.62 -2.78
N SER A 42 -5.89 13.34 -3.05
CA SER A 42 -6.23 12.71 -4.34
C SER A 42 -7.74 12.76 -4.65
N VAL A 43 -8.62 12.51 -3.67
CA VAL A 43 -10.08 12.58 -3.85
C VAL A 43 -10.54 14.03 -4.02
N PHE A 44 -10.06 14.96 -3.20
CA PHE A 44 -10.41 16.37 -3.31
C PHE A 44 -9.98 16.96 -4.64
N VAL A 45 -8.75 16.65 -5.10
CA VAL A 45 -8.25 17.08 -6.40
C VAL A 45 -9.07 16.47 -7.55
N SER A 46 -9.37 15.18 -7.48
CA SER A 46 -10.16 14.50 -8.52
C SER A 46 -11.63 14.97 -8.56
N THR A 47 -12.15 15.49 -7.44
CA THR A 47 -13.53 15.98 -7.31
C THR A 47 -13.66 17.50 -7.30
N LEU A 48 -12.59 18.25 -7.63
CA LEU A 48 -12.60 19.73 -7.75
C LEU A 48 -13.66 20.23 -8.74
N ARG A 49 -13.94 19.45 -9.79
CA ARG A 49 -14.96 19.75 -10.82
C ARG A 49 -16.24 18.92 -10.67
N GLY A 50 -16.32 18.08 -9.63
CA GLY A 50 -17.47 17.19 -9.38
C GLY A 50 -18.45 17.81 -8.41
N GLY A 51 -19.76 17.64 -8.67
CA GLY A 51 -20.85 18.13 -7.83
C GLY A 51 -21.05 17.39 -6.49
N LEU A 52 -20.03 16.74 -5.96
CA LEU A 52 -20.12 15.99 -4.71
C LEU A 52 -20.10 16.91 -3.49
N ASN A 53 -20.97 16.61 -2.53
CA ASN A 53 -21.01 17.27 -1.24
C ASN A 53 -19.79 16.93 -0.37
N TRP A 54 -19.44 17.81 0.56
CA TRP A 54 -18.30 17.64 1.46
C TRP A 54 -18.33 16.32 2.24
N LYS A 55 -19.52 15.86 2.68
CA LYS A 55 -19.68 14.58 3.38
C LYS A 55 -19.36 13.38 2.47
N GLU A 56 -19.72 13.46 1.20
CA GLU A 56 -19.45 12.40 0.21
C GLU A 56 -17.97 12.34 -0.13
N LYS A 57 -17.28 13.50 -0.23
CA LYS A 57 -15.83 13.56 -0.44
C LYS A 57 -15.06 12.94 0.72
N ILE A 58 -15.48 13.21 1.96
CA ILE A 58 -14.88 12.59 3.15
C ILE A 58 -15.11 11.08 3.13
N PHE A 59 -16.35 10.64 2.87
CA PHE A 59 -16.66 9.21 2.77
C PHE A 59 -15.84 8.49 1.68
N LEU A 60 -15.74 9.07 0.49
CA LEU A 60 -14.93 8.57 -0.62
C LEU A 60 -13.43 8.59 -0.31
N SER A 61 -12.94 9.56 0.46
CA SER A 61 -11.54 9.58 0.89
C SER A 61 -11.20 8.45 1.86
N TRP A 62 -12.18 7.98 2.64
CA TRP A 62 -12.06 6.87 3.57
C TRP A 62 -12.31 5.49 2.92
N MET A 63 -13.13 5.43 1.87
CA MET A 63 -13.38 4.22 1.07
C MET A 63 -12.26 4.02 0.04
N ALA A 64 -11.19 3.34 0.46
CA ALA A 64 -10.06 3.00 -0.41
C ALA A 64 -9.81 1.48 -0.40
N PRO A 65 -10.55 0.68 -1.20
CA PRO A 65 -10.25 -0.74 -1.34
C PRO A 65 -8.89 -0.89 -2.05
N ARG A 66 -7.85 -1.15 -1.27
CA ARG A 66 -6.53 -1.56 -1.76
C ARG A 66 -6.59 -3.07 -1.95
N GLY A 67 -6.27 -3.57 -3.14
CA GLY A 67 -6.51 -4.96 -3.51
C GLY A 67 -5.25 -5.71 -3.93
N ILE A 68 -5.47 -6.96 -4.33
CA ILE A 68 -4.44 -7.89 -4.81
C ILE A 68 -3.60 -7.33 -5.99
N VAL A 69 -4.16 -6.42 -6.79
CA VAL A 69 -3.46 -5.81 -7.92
C VAL A 69 -2.27 -4.96 -7.44
N ALA A 70 -2.43 -4.21 -6.34
CA ALA A 70 -1.34 -3.41 -5.78
C ALA A 70 -0.21 -4.29 -5.25
N ALA A 71 -0.56 -5.38 -4.55
CA ALA A 71 0.40 -6.37 -4.08
C ALA A 71 1.18 -7.02 -5.24
N ALA A 72 0.49 -7.45 -6.30
CA ALA A 72 1.13 -8.09 -7.44
C ALA A 72 2.12 -7.17 -8.16
N ILE A 73 1.73 -5.91 -8.40
CA ILE A 73 2.60 -4.93 -9.07
C ILE A 73 3.81 -4.60 -8.19
N ALA A 74 3.62 -4.39 -6.89
CA ALA A 74 4.73 -4.11 -5.97
C ALA A 74 5.73 -5.26 -5.91
N SER A 75 5.27 -6.52 -5.87
CA SER A 75 6.15 -7.70 -5.90
C SER A 75 6.93 -7.80 -7.20
N ILE A 76 6.29 -7.60 -8.35
CA ILE A 76 6.98 -7.60 -9.65
C ILE A 76 8.00 -6.46 -9.71
N PHE A 77 7.63 -5.27 -9.25
CA PHE A 77 8.50 -4.11 -9.27
C PHE A 77 9.71 -4.29 -8.35
N ALA A 78 9.50 -4.83 -7.15
CA ALA A 78 10.58 -5.16 -6.23
C ALA A 78 11.54 -6.21 -6.81
N LEU A 79 11.03 -7.24 -7.49
CA LEU A 79 11.90 -8.22 -8.16
C LEU A 79 12.77 -7.55 -9.24
N ARG A 80 12.19 -6.68 -10.08
CA ARG A 80 12.93 -5.95 -11.13
C ARG A 80 13.94 -4.96 -10.58
N LEU A 81 13.62 -4.30 -9.46
CA LEU A 81 14.49 -3.30 -8.85
C LEU A 81 15.66 -3.96 -8.09
N SER A 82 15.47 -5.19 -7.61
CA SER A 82 16.52 -6.01 -7.00
C SER A 82 17.53 -6.46 -8.07
N GLU A 83 17.06 -6.83 -9.26
CA GLU A 83 17.91 -7.16 -10.42
C GLU A 83 18.79 -5.98 -10.88
N THR A 84 18.40 -4.73 -10.59
CA THR A 84 19.18 -3.52 -10.90
C THR A 84 20.13 -3.09 -9.78
N GLY A 85 20.20 -3.84 -8.68
CA GLY A 85 21.17 -3.62 -7.59
C GLY A 85 20.85 -2.44 -6.68
N LEU A 86 19.62 -1.92 -6.71
CA LEU A 86 19.22 -0.81 -5.84
C LEU A 86 19.00 -1.30 -4.40
N PRO A 87 19.62 -0.65 -3.40
CA PRO A 87 19.40 -0.98 -2.00
C PRO A 87 17.95 -0.69 -1.59
N GLN A 88 17.47 -1.36 -0.53
CA GLN A 88 16.15 -1.17 0.10
C GLN A 88 14.93 -1.62 -0.72
N THR A 89 15.16 -2.32 -1.83
CA THR A 89 14.10 -2.87 -2.67
C THR A 89 13.20 -3.88 -1.93
N GLU A 90 13.75 -4.60 -0.96
CA GLU A 90 13.02 -5.60 -0.18
C GLU A 90 11.95 -4.99 0.74
N LEU A 91 12.05 -3.70 1.07
CA LEU A 91 11.07 -2.98 1.90
C LEU A 91 9.79 -2.62 1.12
N LEU A 92 9.83 -2.63 -0.22
CA LEU A 92 8.72 -2.17 -1.07
C LEU A 92 7.48 -3.07 -0.92
N VAL A 93 7.71 -4.37 -0.81
CA VAL A 93 6.66 -5.39 -0.65
C VAL A 93 5.99 -5.26 0.73
N PRO A 94 6.69 -5.36 1.88
CA PRO A 94 6.06 -5.25 3.19
C PRO A 94 5.38 -3.89 3.41
N LEU A 95 5.95 -2.77 2.93
CA LEU A 95 5.29 -1.47 3.00
C LEU A 95 3.98 -1.42 2.20
N THR A 96 3.95 -2.02 1.01
CA THR A 96 2.73 -2.10 0.20
C THR A 96 1.68 -2.95 0.91
N PHE A 97 2.10 -4.05 1.55
CA PHE A 97 1.21 -4.91 2.32
C PHE A 97 0.62 -4.22 3.54
N SER A 98 1.40 -3.45 4.32
CA SER A 98 0.88 -2.67 5.44
C SER A 98 -0.13 -1.59 5.02
N VAL A 99 -0.13 -1.17 3.75
CA VAL A 99 -1.13 -0.24 3.21
C VAL A 99 -2.41 -0.97 2.75
N ILE A 100 -2.32 -2.28 2.46
CA ILE A 100 -3.43 -3.12 1.99
C ILE A 100 -4.18 -3.78 3.16
N VAL A 101 -3.45 -4.27 4.16
CA VAL A 101 -3.94 -4.99 5.35
C VAL A 101 -4.10 -4.03 6.52
#